data_AF-A0A9D4PK36-F1
#
_entry.id   AF-A0A9D4PK36-F1
#
_cell.length_a   1.000
_cell.length_b   1.000
_cell.length_c   1.000
_cell.angle_alpha   90.00
_cell.angle_beta   90.00
_cell.angle_gamma   90.00
#
_symmetry.space_group_name_H-M   'P 1'
#
loop_
_entity.id
_entity.type
_entity.pdbx_description
1 polymer ?
#
loop_
_entity_poly.entity_id
_entity_poly.type
_entity_poly.pdbx_seq_one_letter_code
_entity_poly.pdbx_strand_id
1 'polypeptide(L)'
;MPKVKYTQMFRDEWLKDPMLCKWLVCKTKQDGTKVAECKYCRCELGTKYSDLGKHRLTEKHKAAATSTAATQSQITFPRAATSSSNVAEGRVALFVAEHCSIATADHLSGVIKKSFSDSHTARNYRMKRTKCPSLLKNVLYPHFKDDLSADIGRSKFSVIIDESTDQIRQRLPDNVDTLSKVAQLSVKKTLCAVKPSLIPLLESMGLDASEIQQIENQWKAITSVDVVED
;
A
#
# COMPACT_ATOMS: atom_id res chain seq x y z
N MET A 1 15.94 42.82 30.78
CA MET A 1 15.65 42.05 29.54
C MET A 1 16.01 40.59 29.79
N PRO A 2 15.11 39.61 29.61
CA PRO A 2 15.46 38.20 29.76
C PRO A 2 16.43 37.81 28.64
N LYS A 3 17.56 37.19 28.98
CA LYS A 3 18.53 36.69 28.00
C LYS A 3 17.86 35.59 27.16
N VAL A 4 17.64 35.85 25.87
CA VAL A 4 17.13 34.86 24.92
C VAL A 4 18.17 33.74 24.82
N LYS A 5 17.85 32.55 25.36
CA LYS A 5 18.71 31.36 25.26
C LYS A 5 18.69 30.88 23.82
N TYR A 6 19.83 30.97 23.14
CA TYR A 6 20.02 30.40 21.81
C TYR A 6 19.73 28.90 21.80
N THR A 7 18.72 28.49 21.03
CA THR A 7 18.37 27.09 20.78
C THR A 7 19.12 26.61 19.53
N GLN A 8 20.10 25.73 19.74
CA GLN A 8 20.84 25.12 18.64
C GLN A 8 19.92 24.20 17.84
N MET A 9 19.93 24.30 16.51
CA MET A 9 19.16 23.40 15.63
C MET A 9 19.98 22.17 15.24
N PHE A 10 19.30 21.10 14.85
CA PHE A 10 19.94 19.88 14.34
C PHE A 10 20.77 20.19 13.09
N ARG A 11 22.02 19.70 13.05
CA ARG A 11 22.90 19.86 11.89
C ARG A 11 23.03 18.53 11.16
N ASP A 12 22.70 18.55 9.86
CA ASP A 12 22.77 17.35 9.01
C ASP A 12 24.22 16.81 8.89
N GLU A 13 25.24 17.64 9.15
CA GLU A 13 26.65 17.24 9.22
C GLU A 13 26.90 16.11 10.23
N TRP A 14 26.11 16.04 11.31
CA TRP A 14 26.26 14.99 12.33
C TRP A 14 25.87 13.60 11.84
N LEU A 15 25.09 13.52 10.75
CA LEU A 15 24.79 12.25 10.08
C LEU A 15 25.99 11.72 9.29
N LYS A 16 27.00 12.56 9.02
CA LYS A 16 28.23 12.18 8.30
C LYS A 16 29.40 11.90 9.24
N ASP A 17 29.30 12.30 10.51
CA ASP A 17 30.34 12.07 11.52
C ASP A 17 30.49 10.56 11.81
N PRO A 18 31.68 9.96 11.65
CA PRO A 18 31.93 8.53 11.91
C PRO A 18 31.51 8.05 13.30
N MET A 19 31.47 8.95 14.29
CA MET A 19 31.17 8.66 15.69
C MET A 19 29.67 8.65 16.00
N LEU A 20 28.84 9.27 15.15
CA LEU A 20 27.41 9.47 15.37
C LEU A 20 26.54 8.83 14.28
N CYS A 21 27.03 8.73 13.04
CA CYS A 21 26.26 8.28 11.88
C CYS A 21 25.65 6.88 12.02
N LYS A 22 26.27 6.00 12.81
CA LYS A 22 25.83 4.60 13.00
C LYS A 22 24.49 4.49 13.73
N TRP A 23 24.17 5.46 14.59
CA TRP A 23 23.04 5.38 15.51
C TRP A 23 22.16 6.62 15.55
N LEU A 24 22.65 7.77 15.10
CA LEU A 24 21.91 9.03 15.06
C LEU A 24 21.04 9.10 13.80
N VAL A 25 19.75 9.37 13.97
CA VAL A 25 18.78 9.56 12.89
C VAL A 25 18.13 10.92 13.05
N CYS A 26 17.87 11.60 11.93
CA CYS A 26 17.05 12.81 11.91
C CYS A 26 15.60 12.41 11.61
N LYS A 27 14.65 12.83 12.45
CA LYS A 27 13.22 12.77 12.13
C LYS A 27 12.64 14.17 12.06
N THR A 28 11.66 14.34 11.17
CA THR A 28 10.89 15.57 11.04
C THR A 28 9.58 15.38 11.78
N LYS A 29 9.30 16.23 12.78
CA LYS A 29 8.00 16.26 13.46
C LYS A 29 6.92 16.84 12.53
N GLN A 30 5.64 16.67 12.88
CA GLN A 30 4.51 17.22 12.12
C GLN A 30 4.62 18.74 11.92
N ASP A 31 5.26 19.45 12.86
CA ASP A 31 5.56 20.89 12.79
C ASP A 31 6.79 21.25 11.92
N GLY A 32 7.32 20.32 11.12
CA GLY A 32 8.49 20.55 10.25
C GLY A 32 9.84 20.66 10.96
N THR A 33 9.87 20.57 12.30
CA THR A 33 11.10 20.66 13.08
C THR A 33 11.92 19.37 13.01
N LYS A 34 13.21 19.50 12.68
CA LYS A 34 14.18 18.40 12.70
C LYS A 34 14.61 18.08 14.13
N VAL A 35 14.40 16.85 14.57
CA VAL A 35 14.84 16.33 15.87
C VAL A 35 15.82 15.18 15.70
N ALA A 36 16.80 15.12 16.60
CA ALA A 36 17.72 14.00 16.70
C ALA A 36 17.05 12.83 17.42
N GLU A 37 17.19 11.61 16.91
CA GLU A 37 16.74 10.39 17.58
C GLU A 37 17.83 9.33 17.53
N CYS A 38 17.98 8.59 18.62
CA CYS A 38 18.84 7.41 18.64
C CYS A 38 18.10 6.17 18.12
N LYS A 39 18.64 5.54 17.07
CA LYS A 39 18.13 4.29 16.49
C LYS A 39 18.08 3.13 17.49
N TYR A 40 19.05 3.05 18.41
CA TYR A 40 19.15 1.96 19.38
C TYR A 40 18.26 2.18 20.59
N CYS A 41 18.23 3.41 21.11
CA CYS A 41 17.51 3.76 22.33
C CYS A 41 16.06 4.23 22.09
N ARG A 42 15.71 4.58 20.83
CA ARG A 42 14.43 5.19 20.40
C ARG A 42 14.03 6.39 21.25
N CYS A 43 15.00 7.20 21.64
CA CYS A 43 14.76 8.42 22.41
C CYS A 43 15.11 9.65 21.58
N GLU A 44 14.26 10.67 21.68
CA GLU A 44 14.56 12.00 21.16
C GLU A 44 15.71 12.61 21.96
N LEU A 45 16.68 13.18 21.26
CA LEU A 45 17.89 13.74 21.84
C LEU A 45 17.95 15.24 21.63
N GLY A 46 18.64 15.91 22.55
CA GLY A 46 18.98 17.31 22.42
C GLY A 46 19.81 17.56 21.17
N THR A 47 19.57 18.70 20.53
CA THR A 47 20.26 19.20 19.34
C THR A 47 21.63 19.79 19.66
N LYS A 48 22.32 19.33 20.70
CA LYS A 48 23.68 19.76 21.06
C LYS A 48 24.63 18.59 20.92
N TYR A 49 25.75 18.82 20.24
CA TYR A 49 26.77 17.79 20.03
C TYR A 49 27.28 17.16 21.34
N SER A 50 27.45 17.98 22.39
CA SER A 50 27.87 17.50 23.72
C SER A 50 26.89 16.48 24.32
N ASP A 51 25.59 16.67 24.10
CA ASP A 51 24.54 15.82 24.66
C ASP A 51 24.45 14.51 23.86
N LEU A 52 24.69 14.56 22.55
CA LEU A 52 24.85 13.37 21.71
C LEU A 52 26.08 12.54 22.11
N GLY A 53 27.21 13.22 22.39
CA GLY A 53 28.43 12.58 22.88
C GLY A 53 28.21 11.88 24.23
N LYS A 54 27.51 12.54 25.17
CA LYS A 54 27.12 11.95 26.46
C LYS A 54 26.16 10.78 26.30
N HIS A 55 25.17 10.90 25.41
CA HIS A 55 24.19 9.84 25.15
C HIS A 55 24.87 8.53 24.73
N ARG A 56 25.85 8.60 23.82
CA ARG A 56 26.61 7.43 23.35
C ARG A 56 27.29 6.65 24.49
N LEU A 57 27.69 7.36 25.55
CA LEU A 57 28.37 6.77 26.70
C LEU A 57 27.41 6.18 27.74
N THR A 58 26.09 6.38 27.59
CA THR A 58 25.11 5.85 28.54
C THR A 58 25.02 4.32 28.47
N GLU A 59 24.81 3.67 29.61
CA GLU A 59 24.65 2.21 29.68
C GLU A 59 23.46 1.71 28.85
N LYS A 60 22.37 2.49 28.81
CA LYS A 60 21.23 2.22 27.93
C LYS A 60 21.65 2.14 26.45
N HIS A 61 22.51 3.07 26.02
CA HIS A 61 23.04 3.07 24.66
C HIS A 61 23.98 1.89 24.40
N LYS A 62 24.94 1.64 25.31
CA LYS A 62 25.90 0.52 25.14
C LYS A 62 25.21 -0.84 25.10
N ALA A 63 24.24 -1.08 25.98
CA ALA A 63 23.45 -2.31 25.98
C ALA A 63 22.64 -2.45 24.68
N ALA A 64 21.93 -1.40 24.26
CA ALA A 64 21.13 -1.44 23.03
C ALA A 64 22.00 -1.55 21.76
N ALA A 65 23.15 -0.89 21.72
CA ALA A 65 24.12 -0.96 20.63
C ALA A 65 24.71 -2.36 20.49
N THR A 66 24.96 -3.06 21.61
CA THR A 66 25.48 -4.43 21.60
C THR A 66 24.43 -5.40 21.05
N SER A 67 23.17 -5.27 21.48
CA SER A 67 22.05 -6.10 20.99
C SER A 67 21.69 -5.85 19.53
N THR A 68 21.94 -4.65 18.99
CA THR A 68 21.69 -4.31 17.57
C THR A 68 22.90 -4.49 16.67
N ALA A 69 24.13 -4.61 17.22
CA ALA A 69 25.34 -4.96 16.49
C ALA A 69 25.37 -6.44 16.06
N ALA A 70 24.55 -7.29 16.68
CA ALA A 70 24.09 -8.52 16.04
C ALA A 70 23.09 -8.16 14.92
N THR A 71 23.57 -7.40 13.93
CA THR A 71 22.92 -7.30 12.63
C THR A 71 22.64 -8.72 12.19
N GLN A 72 21.36 -9.06 12.05
CA GLN A 72 20.98 -10.16 11.16
C GLN A 72 21.81 -9.96 9.91
N SER A 73 22.78 -10.85 9.69
CA SER A 73 23.54 -10.89 8.45
C SER A 73 22.47 -10.83 7.37
N GLN A 74 22.50 -9.78 6.55
CA GLN A 74 21.68 -9.71 5.35
C GLN A 74 21.88 -11.06 4.67
N ILE A 75 20.85 -11.92 4.73
CA ILE A 75 20.93 -13.27 4.21
C ILE A 75 21.12 -13.04 2.73
N THR A 76 22.35 -13.19 2.27
CA THR A 76 22.69 -13.00 0.88
C THR A 76 22.17 -14.24 0.20
N PHE A 77 20.95 -14.17 -0.31
CA PHE A 77 20.37 -15.27 -1.07
C PHE A 77 21.19 -15.39 -2.35
N PRO A 78 21.97 -16.47 -2.53
CA PRO A 78 22.67 -16.67 -3.78
C PRO A 78 21.64 -16.71 -4.91
N ARG A 79 21.97 -16.06 -6.03
CA ARG A 79 21.12 -16.08 -7.21
C ARG A 79 20.95 -17.53 -7.66
N ALA A 80 19.80 -18.13 -7.38
CA ALA A 80 19.50 -19.47 -7.83
C ALA A 80 19.48 -19.50 -9.37
N ALA A 81 19.88 -20.63 -9.95
CA ALA A 81 19.81 -20.83 -11.39
C ALA A 81 18.38 -20.58 -11.89
N THR A 82 18.26 -19.94 -13.06
CA THR A 82 16.96 -19.66 -13.69
C THR A 82 16.27 -20.97 -14.04
N SER A 83 15.18 -21.29 -13.34
CA SER A 83 14.35 -22.45 -13.67
C SER A 83 13.33 -22.09 -14.74
N SER A 84 12.86 -23.10 -15.49
CA SER A 84 11.77 -22.92 -16.46
C SER A 84 10.49 -22.38 -15.82
N SER A 85 10.23 -22.72 -14.54
CA SER A 85 9.11 -22.18 -13.76
C SER A 85 9.27 -20.69 -13.48
N ASN A 86 10.48 -20.21 -13.17
CA ASN A 86 10.72 -18.80 -12.91
C ASN A 86 10.53 -17.95 -14.18
N VAL A 87 10.95 -18.48 -15.34
CA VAL A 87 10.70 -17.82 -16.63
C VAL A 87 9.21 -17.75 -16.93
N ALA A 88 8.48 -18.85 -16.72
CA ALA A 88 7.03 -18.88 -16.92
C ALA A 88 6.30 -17.89 -15.99
N GLU A 89 6.69 -17.81 -14.72
CA GLU A 89 6.14 -16.85 -13.78
C GLU A 89 6.45 -15.40 -14.16
N GLY A 90 7.66 -15.11 -14.63
CA GLY A 90 8.02 -13.79 -15.14
C GLY A 90 7.17 -13.36 -16.33
N ARG A 91 6.96 -14.27 -17.30
CA ARG A 91 6.10 -14.03 -18.47
C ARG A 91 4.65 -13.77 -18.07
N VAL A 92 4.10 -14.60 -17.18
CA VAL A 92 2.72 -14.42 -16.71
C VAL A 92 2.60 -13.14 -15.86
N ALA A 93 3.59 -12.79 -15.05
CA ALA A 93 3.59 -11.55 -14.29
C ALA A 93 3.54 -10.32 -15.21
N LEU A 94 4.29 -10.34 -16.32
CA LEU A 94 4.26 -9.28 -17.33
C LEU A 94 2.89 -9.18 -18.01
N PHE A 95 2.34 -10.32 -18.45
CA PHE A 95 0.99 -10.38 -19.01
C PHE A 95 -0.07 -9.82 -18.05
N VAL A 96 0.03 -10.19 -16.77
CA VAL A 96 -0.89 -9.70 -15.74
C VAL A 96 -0.75 -8.19 -15.56
N ALA A 97 0.46 -7.65 -15.56
CA ALA A 97 0.69 -6.21 -15.40
C ALA A 97 0.10 -5.39 -16.55
N GLU A 98 0.10 -5.92 -17.77
CA GLU A 98 -0.35 -5.20 -18.96
C GLU A 98 -1.87 -5.28 -19.17
N HIS A 99 -2.49 -6.40 -18.79
CA HIS A 99 -3.87 -6.69 -19.21
C HIS A 99 -4.83 -7.10 -18.10
N CYS A 100 -4.36 -7.27 -16.86
CA CYS A 100 -5.18 -7.83 -15.79
C CYS A 100 -4.98 -7.11 -14.46
N SER A 101 -5.91 -7.38 -13.53
CA SER A 101 -5.68 -7.07 -12.12
C SER A 101 -4.67 -8.06 -11.53
N ILE A 102 -3.72 -7.57 -10.75
CA ILE A 102 -2.74 -8.41 -10.03
C ILE A 102 -3.45 -9.45 -9.13
N ALA A 103 -4.67 -9.16 -8.68
CA ALA A 103 -5.46 -10.09 -7.88
C ALA A 103 -5.81 -11.40 -8.61
N THR A 104 -5.90 -11.39 -9.94
CA THR A 104 -6.24 -12.59 -10.74
C THR A 104 -5.13 -13.64 -10.70
N ALA A 105 -3.89 -13.25 -10.41
CA ALA A 105 -2.74 -14.14 -10.36
C ALA A 105 -2.83 -15.19 -9.22
N ASP A 106 -3.68 -14.97 -8.20
CA ASP A 106 -3.74 -15.85 -7.03
C ASP A 106 -4.30 -17.24 -7.37
N HIS A 107 -5.47 -17.28 -8.02
CA HIS A 107 -6.13 -18.53 -8.41
C HIS A 107 -5.57 -19.11 -9.72
N LEU A 108 -4.92 -18.27 -10.54
CA LEU A 108 -4.35 -18.66 -11.83
C LEU A 108 -3.34 -19.81 -11.71
N SER A 109 -2.59 -19.88 -10.60
CA SER A 109 -1.67 -20.99 -10.35
C SER A 109 -2.36 -22.34 -10.21
N GLY A 110 -3.57 -22.37 -9.66
CA GLY A 110 -4.40 -23.59 -9.58
C GLY A 110 -4.90 -24.03 -10.94
N VAL A 111 -5.31 -23.08 -11.79
CA VAL A 111 -5.74 -23.34 -13.16
C VAL A 111 -4.59 -23.91 -13.98
N ILE A 112 -3.43 -23.25 -14.00
CA ILE A 112 -2.26 -23.70 -14.77
C ILE A 112 -1.85 -25.13 -14.39
N LYS A 113 -1.84 -25.47 -13.10
CA LYS A 113 -1.50 -26.82 -12.64
C LYS A 113 -2.49 -27.90 -13.05
N LYS A 114 -3.78 -27.58 -13.03
CA LYS A 114 -4.85 -28.52 -13.39
C LYS A 114 -4.97 -28.70 -14.90
N SER A 115 -4.85 -27.60 -15.65
CA SER A 115 -4.94 -27.60 -17.11
C SER A 115 -3.71 -28.20 -17.79
N PHE A 116 -2.52 -28.10 -17.17
CA PHE A 116 -1.25 -28.56 -17.74
C PHE A 116 -0.51 -29.49 -16.75
N SER A 117 -1.15 -30.60 -16.37
CA SER A 117 -0.61 -31.53 -15.36
C SER A 117 0.58 -32.37 -15.85
N ASP A 118 0.70 -32.51 -17.17
CA ASP A 118 1.78 -33.17 -17.92
C ASP A 118 3.10 -32.37 -17.89
N SER A 119 3.02 -31.05 -17.88
CA SER A 119 4.20 -30.17 -17.91
C SER A 119 4.90 -30.06 -16.56
N HIS A 120 6.21 -30.37 -16.54
CA HIS A 120 7.07 -30.16 -15.37
C HIS A 120 7.09 -28.69 -14.92
N THR A 121 7.05 -27.76 -15.88
CA THR A 121 7.06 -26.32 -15.59
C THR A 121 5.77 -25.88 -14.91
N ALA A 122 4.61 -26.35 -15.38
CA ALA A 122 3.31 -26.03 -14.79
C ALA A 122 3.15 -26.62 -13.38
N ARG A 123 3.65 -27.84 -13.13
CA ARG A 123 3.66 -28.44 -11.78
C ARG A 123 4.42 -27.59 -10.76
N ASN A 124 5.55 -27.03 -11.19
CA ASN A 124 6.43 -26.19 -10.38
C ASN A 124 6.04 -24.70 -10.37
N TYR A 125 5.05 -24.30 -11.17
CA TYR A 125 4.54 -22.94 -11.19
C TYR A 125 3.95 -22.56 -9.82
N ARG A 126 4.44 -21.48 -9.22
CA ARG A 126 4.07 -21.06 -7.87
C ARG A 126 3.92 -19.55 -7.83
N MET A 127 2.93 -19.02 -8.54
CA MET A 127 2.53 -17.61 -8.42
C MET A 127 1.26 -17.46 -7.57
N LYS A 128 1.33 -16.65 -6.52
CA LYS A 128 0.20 -16.32 -5.64
C LYS A 128 0.09 -14.80 -5.45
N ARG A 129 -0.93 -14.35 -4.72
CA ARG A 129 -1.26 -12.93 -4.43
C ARG A 129 -0.05 -12.04 -4.14
N THR A 130 0.92 -12.48 -3.34
CA THR A 130 2.07 -11.66 -2.94
C THR A 130 3.28 -11.78 -3.87
N LYS A 131 3.40 -12.89 -4.61
CA LYS A 131 4.57 -13.16 -5.45
C LYS A 131 4.53 -12.35 -6.75
N CYS A 132 3.38 -12.28 -7.41
CA CYS A 132 3.21 -11.49 -8.64
C CYS A 132 3.63 -10.01 -8.47
N PRO A 133 3.11 -9.26 -7.46
CA PRO A 133 3.53 -7.87 -7.26
C PRO A 133 5.00 -7.77 -6.81
N SER A 134 5.50 -8.75 -6.05
CA SER A 134 6.92 -8.75 -5.64
C SER A 134 7.86 -8.97 -6.81
N LEU A 135 7.51 -9.85 -7.76
CA LEU A 135 8.27 -10.07 -9.00
C LEU A 135 8.27 -8.80 -9.86
N LEU A 136 7.12 -8.17 -10.03
CA LEU A 136 7.00 -6.92 -10.77
C LEU A 136 7.87 -5.82 -10.15
N LYS A 137 7.75 -5.61 -8.84
CA LYS A 137 8.41 -4.51 -8.13
C LYS A 137 9.93 -4.72 -7.96
N ASN A 138 10.34 -5.93 -7.63
CA ASN A 138 11.72 -6.17 -7.17
C ASN A 138 12.61 -6.83 -8.24
N VAL A 139 12.03 -7.35 -9.34
CA VAL A 139 12.79 -8.04 -10.39
C VAL A 139 12.59 -7.38 -11.74
N LEU A 140 11.35 -7.26 -12.21
CA LEU A 140 11.07 -6.72 -13.55
C LEU A 140 11.25 -5.20 -13.60
N TYR A 141 10.77 -4.47 -12.61
CA TYR A 141 10.89 -3.01 -12.56
C TYR A 141 12.35 -2.51 -12.57
N PRO A 142 13.28 -3.02 -11.73
CA PRO A 142 14.68 -2.59 -11.80
C PRO A 142 15.29 -2.85 -13.17
N HIS A 143 15.01 -4.01 -13.77
CA HIS A 143 15.51 -4.34 -15.11
C HIS A 143 15.04 -3.34 -16.16
N PHE A 144 13.72 -3.11 -16.27
CA PHE A 144 13.19 -2.14 -17.25
C PHE A 144 13.62 -0.71 -16.96
N LYS A 145 13.78 -0.35 -15.68
CA LYS A 145 14.27 0.99 -15.31
C LYS A 145 15.72 1.18 -15.77
N ASP A 146 16.57 0.20 -15.54
CA ASP A 146 17.98 0.26 -15.90
C ASP A 146 18.14 0.24 -17.43
N ASP A 147 17.37 -0.60 -18.12
CA ASP A 147 17.32 -0.64 -19.58
C ASP A 147 16.86 0.69 -20.17
N LEU A 148 15.74 1.25 -19.68
CA LEU A 148 15.25 2.57 -20.11
C LEU A 148 16.26 3.68 -19.82
N SER A 149 16.95 3.61 -18.69
CA SER A 149 17.99 4.60 -18.33
C SER A 149 19.20 4.50 -19.27
N ALA A 150 19.56 3.28 -19.68
CA ALA A 150 20.62 3.06 -20.66
C ALA A 150 20.22 3.58 -22.05
N ASP A 151 18.98 3.33 -22.48
CA ASP A 151 18.44 3.78 -23.76
C ASP A 151 18.34 5.30 -23.87
N ILE A 152 17.90 5.99 -22.81
CA ILE A 152 17.87 7.46 -22.75
C ILE A 152 19.30 8.02 -22.74
N GLY A 153 20.21 7.38 -22.01
CA GLY A 153 21.61 7.81 -21.88
C GLY A 153 21.74 9.26 -21.38
N ARG A 154 22.51 10.08 -22.11
CA ARG A 154 22.68 11.52 -21.84
C ARG A 154 21.88 12.41 -22.80
N SER A 155 20.94 11.84 -23.54
CA SER A 155 20.15 12.59 -24.50
C SER A 155 19.13 13.49 -23.80
N LYS A 156 18.73 14.58 -24.46
CA LYS A 156 17.60 15.39 -23.99
C LYS A 156 16.30 14.66 -24.34
N PHE A 157 15.36 14.63 -23.41
CA PHE A 157 14.03 14.05 -23.61
C PHE A 157 12.95 15.03 -23.16
N SER A 158 11.78 14.91 -23.76
CA SER A 158 10.55 15.61 -23.34
C SER A 158 9.62 14.63 -22.64
N VAL A 159 9.06 15.03 -21.50
CA VAL A 159 8.05 14.24 -20.78
C VAL A 159 6.69 14.88 -21.02
N ILE A 160 5.72 14.07 -21.44
CA ILE A 160 4.32 14.47 -21.53
C ILE A 160 3.62 13.88 -20.31
N ILE A 161 2.95 14.73 -19.52
CA ILE A 161 2.19 14.33 -18.33
C ILE A 161 0.72 14.46 -18.70
N ASP A 162 -0.01 13.34 -18.69
CA ASP A 162 -1.45 13.31 -18.95
C ASP A 162 -2.23 13.18 -17.62
N GLU A 163 -3.17 14.10 -17.40
CA GLU A 163 -4.02 14.17 -16.19
C GLU A 163 -5.39 13.48 -16.40
N SER A 164 -5.63 12.90 -17.58
CA SER A 164 -6.94 12.32 -17.96
C SER A 164 -7.51 11.29 -16.98
N THR A 165 -6.66 10.61 -16.19
CA THR A 165 -7.09 9.59 -15.23
C THR A 165 -7.71 10.18 -13.95
N ASP A 166 -7.29 11.37 -13.51
CA ASP A 166 -7.88 12.02 -12.34
C ASP A 166 -9.28 12.57 -12.63
N GLN A 167 -9.56 12.94 -13.88
CA GLN A 167 -10.89 13.38 -14.29
C GLN A 167 -11.94 12.26 -14.24
N ILE A 168 -11.55 11.01 -14.49
CA ILE A 168 -12.46 9.85 -14.41
C ILE A 168 -12.88 9.60 -12.95
N ARG A 169 -11.96 9.75 -11.99
CA ARG A 169 -12.27 9.62 -10.55
C ARG A 169 -13.21 10.71 -10.05
N GLN A 170 -13.11 11.93 -10.58
CA GLN A 170 -14.02 13.03 -10.25
C GLN A 170 -15.43 12.86 -10.86
N ARG A 171 -15.57 12.08 -11.94
CA ARG A 171 -16.86 11.84 -12.62
C ARG A 171 -17.60 10.59 -12.15
N LEU A 172 -16.94 9.70 -11.43
CA LEU A 172 -17.51 8.48 -10.84
C LEU A 172 -18.15 8.59 -9.44
N PRO A 173 -18.01 9.65 -8.61
CA PRO A 173 -18.50 9.63 -7.23
C PRO A 173 -20.01 9.39 -7.14
N ASP A 174 -20.79 10.16 -7.90
CA ASP A 174 -22.25 10.15 -7.80
C ASP A 174 -22.84 8.78 -8.20
N ASN A 175 -22.26 8.14 -9.21
CA ASN A 175 -22.70 6.82 -9.67
C ASN A 175 -22.34 5.73 -8.66
N VAL A 176 -21.16 5.80 -8.03
CA VAL A 176 -20.75 4.81 -7.01
C VAL A 176 -21.57 4.97 -5.73
N ASP A 177 -21.85 6.21 -5.30
CA ASP A 177 -22.71 6.47 -4.16
C ASP A 177 -24.15 6.05 -4.43
N THR A 178 -24.67 6.30 -5.63
CA THR A 178 -25.99 5.82 -6.05
C THR A 178 -26.05 4.29 -6.07
N LEU A 179 -25.04 3.61 -6.63
CA LEU A 179 -24.97 2.14 -6.63
C LEU A 179 -24.85 1.56 -5.20
N SER A 180 -24.10 2.23 -4.32
CA SER A 180 -24.01 1.86 -2.90
C SER A 180 -25.36 1.97 -2.18
N LYS A 181 -26.12 3.03 -2.48
CA LYS A 181 -27.49 3.21 -1.99
C LYS A 181 -28.44 2.16 -2.55
N VAL A 182 -28.34 1.80 -3.84
CA VAL A 182 -29.16 0.73 -4.47
C VAL A 182 -28.92 -0.63 -3.80
N ALA A 183 -27.73 -0.90 -3.25
CA ALA A 183 -27.47 -2.12 -2.47
C ALA A 183 -28.32 -2.23 -1.18
N GLN A 184 -29.01 -1.16 -0.75
CA GLN A 184 -30.01 -1.21 0.32
C GLN A 184 -31.22 -2.08 -0.04
N LEU A 185 -31.54 -2.22 -1.33
CA LEU A 185 -32.63 -3.05 -1.85
C LEU A 185 -32.27 -4.55 -1.97
N SER A 186 -31.07 -4.95 -1.54
CA SER A 186 -30.66 -6.36 -1.59
C SER A 186 -31.58 -7.24 -0.75
N VAL A 187 -31.88 -8.45 -1.25
CA VAL A 187 -32.75 -9.45 -0.61
C VAL A 187 -32.45 -9.61 0.89
N LYS A 188 -31.16 -9.68 1.25
CA LYS A 188 -30.72 -9.81 2.65
C LYS A 188 -31.17 -8.65 3.54
N LYS A 189 -31.11 -7.40 3.03
CA LYS A 189 -31.51 -6.20 3.77
C LYS A 189 -33.03 -6.03 3.77
N THR A 190 -33.71 -6.43 2.71
CA THR A 190 -35.18 -6.46 2.62
C THR A 190 -35.80 -7.41 3.64
N LEU A 191 -35.14 -8.53 3.93
CA LEU A 191 -35.63 -9.54 4.88
C LEU A 191 -35.24 -9.26 6.36
N CYS A 192 -34.54 -8.16 6.64
CA CYS A 192 -34.16 -7.81 8.01
C CYS A 192 -35.35 -7.20 8.78
N ALA A 193 -35.46 -7.55 10.07
CA ALA A 193 -36.51 -7.02 10.97
C ALA A 193 -36.41 -5.49 11.13
N VAL A 194 -35.19 -4.96 11.13
CA VAL A 194 -34.93 -3.51 11.11
C VAL A 194 -34.40 -3.15 9.73
N LYS A 195 -35.25 -2.48 8.94
CA LYS A 195 -34.90 -2.09 7.58
C LYS A 195 -34.22 -0.72 7.55
N PRO A 196 -33.15 -0.55 6.76
CA PRO A 196 -32.54 0.77 6.54
C PRO A 196 -33.53 1.67 5.78
N SER A 197 -33.48 2.97 6.03
CA SER A 197 -34.33 3.93 5.31
C SER A 197 -33.87 4.09 3.86
N LEU A 198 -34.83 4.07 2.93
CA LEU A 198 -34.59 4.27 1.50
C LEU A 198 -34.66 5.74 1.10
N ILE A 199 -35.05 6.64 2.00
CA ILE A 199 -35.21 8.09 1.72
C ILE A 199 -33.98 8.66 0.97
N PRO A 200 -32.72 8.44 1.41
CA PRO A 200 -31.56 9.03 0.73
C PRO A 200 -31.27 8.48 -0.68
N LEU A 201 -31.83 7.30 -1.00
CA LEU A 201 -31.80 6.70 -2.34
C LEU A 201 -32.90 7.31 -3.22
N LEU A 202 -34.12 7.38 -2.69
CA LEU A 202 -35.29 7.86 -3.43
C LEU A 202 -35.18 9.35 -3.75
N GLU A 203 -34.63 10.16 -2.83
CA GLU A 203 -34.28 11.56 -3.08
C GLU A 203 -33.25 11.69 -4.21
N SER A 204 -32.24 10.81 -4.26
CA SER A 204 -31.24 10.83 -5.34
C SER A 204 -31.78 10.36 -6.70
N MET A 205 -32.93 9.68 -6.72
CA MET A 205 -33.64 9.29 -7.93
C MET A 205 -34.64 10.35 -8.42
N GLY A 206 -34.80 11.46 -7.69
CA GLY A 206 -35.65 12.58 -8.07
C GLY A 206 -37.16 12.34 -7.86
N LEU A 207 -37.53 11.45 -6.95
CA LEU A 207 -38.93 11.16 -6.60
C LEU A 207 -39.52 12.27 -5.72
N ASP A 208 -40.82 12.52 -5.85
CA ASP A 208 -41.51 13.52 -5.04
C ASP A 208 -41.73 13.04 -3.60
N ALA A 209 -41.77 13.96 -2.63
CA ALA A 209 -41.86 13.64 -1.20
C ALA A 209 -43.07 12.73 -0.85
N SER A 210 -44.17 12.86 -1.59
CA SER A 210 -45.37 12.01 -1.45
C SER A 210 -45.07 10.55 -1.85
N GLU A 211 -44.37 10.36 -2.97
CA GLU A 211 -43.98 9.04 -3.48
C GLU A 211 -42.93 8.39 -2.58
N ILE A 212 -41.96 9.18 -2.10
CA ILE A 212 -40.94 8.72 -1.15
C ILE A 212 -41.60 8.16 0.11
N GLN A 213 -42.58 8.88 0.67
CA GLN A 213 -43.27 8.46 1.88
C GLN A 213 -44.08 7.17 1.67
N GLN A 214 -44.74 7.03 0.50
CA GLN A 214 -45.48 5.83 0.16
C GLN A 214 -44.54 4.61 0.03
N ILE A 215 -43.44 4.75 -0.70
CA ILE A 215 -42.45 3.68 -0.92
C ILE A 215 -41.78 3.29 0.40
N GLU A 216 -41.41 4.24 1.25
CA GLU A 216 -40.78 3.97 2.55
C GLU A 216 -41.74 3.21 3.50
N ASN A 217 -43.03 3.53 3.46
CA ASN A 217 -44.06 2.83 4.23
C ASN A 217 -44.24 1.39 3.75
N GLN A 218 -44.31 1.19 2.43
CA GLN A 218 -44.37 -0.14 1.81
C GLN A 218 -43.13 -0.96 2.15
N TRP A 219 -41.94 -0.37 2.02
CA TRP A 219 -40.66 -0.98 2.34
C TRP A 219 -40.64 -1.53 3.78
N LYS A 220 -41.04 -0.71 4.76
CA LYS A 220 -41.14 -1.13 6.17
C LYS A 220 -42.11 -2.29 6.35
N ALA A 221 -43.21 -2.32 5.60
CA ALA A 221 -44.24 -3.35 5.67
C ALA A 221 -43.85 -4.71 5.04
N ILE A 222 -42.77 -4.80 4.24
CA ILE A 222 -42.31 -6.07 3.64
C ILE A 222 -41.78 -7.01 4.75
N THR A 223 -42.64 -7.78 5.41
CA THR A 223 -42.24 -8.75 6.44
C THR A 223 -42.95 -10.11 6.27
N SER A 224 -43.72 -10.27 5.20
CA SER A 224 -44.46 -11.50 4.92
C SER A 224 -44.55 -11.70 3.40
N VAL A 225 -43.49 -12.27 2.82
CA VAL A 225 -43.63 -12.97 1.55
C VAL A 225 -43.29 -14.41 1.88
N ASP A 226 -44.31 -15.25 1.99
CA ASP A 226 -44.12 -16.70 1.88
C ASP A 226 -43.54 -16.92 0.48
N VAL A 227 -42.27 -17.31 0.43
CA VAL A 227 -41.66 -17.76 -0.81
C VAL A 227 -42.33 -19.09 -1.13
N VAL A 228 -43.34 -19.06 -1.99
CA VAL A 228 -43.82 -20.27 -2.65
C VAL A 228 -42.73 -20.65 -3.65
N GLU A 229 -41.90 -21.61 -3.27
CA GLU A 229 -40.98 -22.27 -4.19
C GLU A 229 -41.81 -23.22 -5.08
N ASP A 230 -41.94 -22.89 -6.36
CA ASP A 230 -42.26 -23.83 -7.45
C ASP A 230 -40.96 -24.12 -8.25
#